data_AF-A0AAW1TUB1-F1
#
_entry.id   AF-A0AAW1TUB1-F1
#
_cell.length_a   1.000
_cell.length_b   1.000
_cell.length_c   1.000
_cell.angle_alpha   90.00
_cell.angle_beta   90.00
_cell.angle_gamma   90.00
#
_symmetry.space_group_name_H-M   'P 1'
#
loop_
_entity.id
_entity.type
_entity.pdbx_description
1 polymer ?
#
loop_
_entity_poly.entity_id
_entity_poly.type
_entity_poly.pdbx_seq_one_letter_code
_entity_poly.pdbx_strand_id
1 'polypeptide(L)'
;MEHKVKELKQDVAELETLLQQAKRQRVKDVLSIEVRKLASELIKLEDILRNETTVKTPLTSLQPSAVKRYQVKLNNYGKFYSILCFYLGWDQSSKFVKFFVTLPAVQTIPSENVVCKFTNKSLELEVKDLGNKDYNFVITKLLNNIDPDASNWKVKTDMVVINAAKVDSTNWSHVTELEKKASDAKSKKLEMDKSGAAEDNLMSLMRNMYEQGDDEMKRTIAKAWTEGQHKKSELGL
;
A
#
# COMPACT_ATOMS: atom_id res chain seq x y z
N MET A 1 6.01 -29.47 -3.06
CA MET A 1 6.90 -28.29 -3.13
C MET A 1 8.12 -28.54 -4.03
N GLU A 2 8.72 -29.73 -4.01
CA GLU A 2 9.87 -30.09 -4.85
C GLU A 2 9.67 -29.88 -6.36
N HIS A 3 8.50 -30.25 -6.90
CA HIS A 3 8.16 -29.99 -8.31
C HIS A 3 8.21 -28.50 -8.66
N LYS A 4 7.71 -27.64 -7.77
CA LYS A 4 7.68 -26.18 -7.99
C LYS A 4 9.09 -25.57 -7.96
N VAL A 5 9.98 -26.10 -7.11
CA VAL A 5 11.40 -25.69 -7.09
C VAL A 5 12.11 -26.10 -8.38
N LYS A 6 11.79 -27.27 -8.93
CA LYS A 6 12.37 -27.75 -10.18
C LYS A 6 11.98 -26.89 -11.38
N GLU A 7 10.70 -26.51 -11.50
CA GLU A 7 10.21 -25.60 -12.55
C GLU A 7 10.89 -24.23 -12.42
N LEU A 8 10.94 -23.65 -11.22
CA LEU A 8 11.60 -22.35 -11.00
C LEU A 8 13.10 -22.36 -11.34
N LYS A 9 13.79 -23.49 -11.14
CA LYS A 9 15.19 -23.66 -11.59
C LYS A 9 15.31 -23.60 -13.11
N GLN A 10 14.37 -24.21 -13.83
CA GLN A 10 14.33 -24.19 -15.29
C GLN A 10 14.01 -22.79 -15.81
N ASP A 11 13.04 -22.11 -15.21
CA ASP A 11 12.66 -20.73 -15.56
C ASP A 11 13.84 -19.76 -15.39
N VAL A 12 14.59 -19.87 -14.29
CA VAL A 12 15.79 -19.05 -14.05
C VAL A 12 16.85 -19.32 -15.12
N ALA A 13 17.10 -20.59 -15.45
CA ALA A 13 18.09 -20.95 -16.47
C ALA A 13 17.70 -20.45 -17.88
N GLU A 14 16.42 -20.49 -18.22
CA GLU A 14 15.91 -19.96 -19.48
C GLU A 14 16.05 -18.43 -19.53
N LEU A 15 15.67 -17.72 -18.47
CA LEU A 15 15.81 -16.26 -18.39
C LEU A 15 17.27 -15.81 -18.47
N GLU A 16 18.20 -16.54 -17.87
CA GLU A 16 19.64 -16.27 -17.99
C GLU A 16 20.12 -16.45 -19.44
N THR A 17 19.61 -17.48 -20.13
CA THR A 17 19.91 -17.70 -21.56
C THR A 17 19.36 -16.56 -22.43
N LEU A 18 18.13 -16.11 -22.17
CA LEU A 18 17.53 -14.97 -22.86
C LEU A 18 18.26 -13.65 -22.58
N LEU A 19 18.79 -13.47 -21.37
CA LEU A 19 19.57 -12.30 -20.99
C LEU A 19 20.89 -12.22 -21.78
N GLN A 20 21.53 -13.35 -22.07
CA GLN A 20 22.72 -13.40 -22.93
C GLN A 20 22.41 -13.02 -24.39
N GLN A 21 21.22 -13.37 -24.88
CA GLN A 21 20.78 -13.04 -26.25
C GLN A 21 20.28 -11.60 -26.39
N ALA A 22 19.85 -10.97 -25.30
CA ALA A 22 19.33 -9.61 -25.32
C ALA A 22 20.43 -8.59 -25.67
N LYS A 23 20.17 -7.74 -26.68
CA LYS A 23 21.11 -6.69 -27.13
C LYS A 23 20.81 -5.29 -26.58
N ARG A 24 19.55 -5.04 -26.19
CA ARG A 24 19.06 -3.72 -25.76
C ARG A 24 19.10 -3.60 -24.24
N GLN A 25 19.62 -2.48 -23.73
CA GLN A 25 19.83 -2.29 -22.29
C GLN A 25 18.55 -2.43 -21.46
N ARG A 26 17.44 -1.79 -21.88
CA ARG A 26 16.17 -1.91 -21.15
C ARG A 26 15.64 -3.33 -21.06
N VAL A 27 15.89 -4.16 -22.07
CA VAL A 27 15.47 -5.58 -22.06
C VAL A 27 16.34 -6.38 -21.10
N LYS A 28 17.66 -6.11 -21.07
CA LYS A 28 18.57 -6.70 -20.08
C LYS A 28 18.18 -6.33 -18.65
N ASP A 29 17.83 -5.07 -18.42
CA ASP A 29 17.44 -4.59 -17.09
C ASP A 29 16.18 -5.32 -16.60
N VAL A 30 15.14 -5.43 -17.46
CA VAL A 30 13.90 -6.16 -17.14
C VAL A 30 14.16 -7.64 -16.85
N LEU A 31 14.92 -8.33 -17.72
CA LEU A 31 15.27 -9.74 -17.52
C LEU A 31 16.09 -9.94 -16.23
N SER A 32 17.03 -9.05 -15.94
CA SER A 32 17.88 -9.15 -14.74
C SER A 32 17.07 -8.99 -13.44
N ILE A 33 16.04 -8.15 -13.45
CA ILE A 33 15.14 -7.96 -12.31
C ILE A 33 14.33 -9.24 -12.07
N GLU A 34 13.79 -9.83 -13.13
CA GLU A 34 12.98 -11.05 -13.00
C GLU A 34 13.84 -12.25 -12.57
N VAL A 35 15.06 -12.41 -13.10
CA VAL A 35 16.02 -13.42 -12.64
C VAL A 35 16.29 -13.30 -11.14
N ARG A 36 16.56 -12.08 -10.64
CA ARG A 36 16.81 -11.86 -9.20
C ARG A 36 15.59 -12.19 -8.35
N LYS A 37 14.40 -11.88 -8.84
CA LYS A 37 13.14 -12.13 -8.15
C LYS A 37 12.86 -13.62 -8.03
N LEU A 38 12.98 -14.37 -9.13
CA LEU A 38 12.79 -15.83 -9.13
C LEU A 38 13.88 -16.54 -8.32
N ALA A 39 15.15 -16.13 -8.44
CA ALA A 39 16.22 -16.67 -7.61
C ALA A 39 15.96 -16.47 -6.11
N SER A 40 15.43 -15.31 -5.71
CA SER A 40 15.05 -15.04 -4.33
C SER A 40 13.85 -15.87 -3.85
N GLU A 41 12.91 -16.20 -4.74
CA GLU A 41 11.79 -17.09 -4.42
C GLU A 41 12.25 -18.54 -4.27
N LEU A 42 13.19 -18.97 -5.13
CA LEU A 42 13.80 -20.28 -5.13
C LEU A 42 14.53 -20.56 -3.80
N ILE A 43 15.38 -19.61 -3.36
CA ILE A 43 16.07 -19.71 -2.06
C ILE A 43 15.08 -19.86 -0.91
N LYS A 44 13.99 -19.07 -0.91
CA LYS A 44 12.94 -19.16 0.13
C LYS A 44 12.26 -20.53 0.16
N LEU A 45 11.95 -21.08 -1.02
CA LEU A 45 11.32 -22.41 -1.13
C LEU A 45 12.27 -23.53 -0.70
N GLU A 46 13.56 -23.42 -1.03
CA GLU A 46 14.59 -24.38 -0.59
C GLU A 46 14.82 -24.33 0.92
N ASP A 47 14.84 -23.15 1.53
CA ASP A 47 14.94 -23.00 2.99
C ASP A 47 13.72 -23.59 3.73
N ILE A 48 12.51 -23.44 3.16
CA ILE A 48 11.29 -24.06 3.70
C ILE A 48 11.39 -25.59 3.64
N LEU A 49 11.78 -26.17 2.50
CA LEU A 49 11.97 -27.61 2.34
C LEU A 49 13.06 -28.16 3.28
N ARG A 50 14.14 -27.40 3.48
CA ARG A 50 15.23 -27.79 4.39
C ARG A 50 14.78 -27.85 5.85
N ASN A 51 13.98 -26.89 6.30
CA ASN A 51 13.42 -26.89 7.66
C ASN A 51 12.36 -27.99 7.88
N GLU A 52 11.57 -28.33 6.85
CA GLU A 52 10.59 -29.43 6.93
C GLU A 52 11.26 -30.81 7.05
N THR A 53 12.48 -30.97 6.52
CA THR A 53 13.19 -32.27 6.52
C THR A 53 13.95 -32.54 7.84
N THR A 54 14.15 -31.53 8.69
CA THR A 54 14.93 -31.66 9.95
C THR A 54 14.15 -32.13 11.19
N VAL A 55 12.85 -32.42 11.09
CA VAL A 55 12.07 -32.96 12.24
C VAL A 55 12.17 -34.48 12.32
N LYS A 56 13.38 -35.02 12.45
CA LYS A 56 13.61 -36.35 13.06
C LYS A 56 14.88 -36.34 13.89
N THR A 57 14.68 -36.47 15.20
CA THR A 57 15.60 -36.91 16.27
C THR A 57 16.24 -35.79 17.12
N PRO A 58 16.26 -35.93 18.46
CA PRO A 58 16.29 -34.79 19.38
C PRO A 58 17.62 -34.60 20.13
N LEU A 59 17.66 -33.48 20.86
CA LEU A 59 18.47 -33.13 22.03
C LEU A 59 19.64 -32.13 21.84
N THR A 60 19.43 -31.01 22.53
CA THR A 60 20.42 -30.26 23.32
C THR A 60 21.51 -29.49 22.57
N SER A 61 21.32 -28.17 22.48
CA SER A 61 22.21 -27.23 23.19
C SER A 61 21.64 -25.81 23.13
N LEU A 62 21.59 -25.20 24.31
CA LEU A 62 21.31 -23.79 24.56
C LEU A 62 22.21 -22.88 23.72
N GLN A 63 21.60 -22.03 22.88
CA GLN A 63 22.06 -20.68 22.60
C GLN A 63 20.96 -19.90 21.86
N PRO A 64 20.67 -18.63 22.22
CA PRO A 64 19.67 -17.83 21.54
C PRO A 64 20.25 -17.35 20.20
N SER A 65 20.13 -18.18 19.16
CA SER A 65 20.40 -17.75 17.80
C SER A 65 19.35 -16.72 17.42
N ALA A 66 19.78 -15.45 17.34
CA ALA A 66 18.99 -14.35 16.85
C ALA A 66 18.46 -14.69 15.45
N VAL A 67 17.21 -15.15 15.40
CA VAL A 67 16.46 -15.35 14.16
C VAL A 67 16.43 -13.98 13.47
N LYS A 68 17.05 -13.88 12.31
CA LYS A 68 16.99 -12.68 11.47
C LYS A 68 15.55 -12.53 10.96
N ARG A 69 14.69 -11.95 11.80
CA ARG A 69 13.30 -11.66 11.46
C ARG A 69 13.25 -10.39 10.63
N TYR A 70 12.53 -10.46 9.52
CA TYR A 70 12.33 -9.32 8.63
C TYR A 70 11.17 -8.48 9.17
N GLN A 71 11.46 -7.25 9.59
CA GLN A 71 10.44 -6.27 9.98
C GLN A 71 9.77 -5.70 8.73
N VAL A 72 8.48 -5.97 8.55
CA VAL A 72 7.65 -5.31 7.55
C VAL A 72 6.98 -4.11 8.20
N LYS A 73 7.52 -2.91 7.95
CA LYS A 73 6.87 -1.65 8.35
C LYS A 73 5.67 -1.40 7.43
N LEU A 74 4.47 -1.42 7.99
CA LEU A 74 3.23 -1.05 7.31
C LEU A 74 3.06 0.47 7.36
N ASN A 75 3.90 1.18 6.61
CA ASN A 75 3.61 2.56 6.26
C ASN A 75 2.70 2.54 5.02
N ASN A 76 1.39 2.56 5.22
CA ASN A 76 0.60 3.45 4.37
C ASN A 76 0.99 4.86 4.85
N TYR A 77 1.39 5.82 4.02
CA TYR A 77 0.63 6.38 2.92
C TYR A 77 1.56 7.04 1.91
N GLY A 78 1.36 6.73 0.63
CA GLY A 78 1.91 7.49 -0.50
C GLY A 78 2.69 6.64 -1.49
N LYS A 79 1.98 6.21 -2.56
CA LYS A 79 2.48 5.57 -3.79
C LYS A 79 2.98 4.11 -3.67
N PHE A 80 2.19 3.21 -4.27
CA PHE A 80 2.62 2.07 -5.10
C PHE A 80 3.95 1.41 -4.71
N TYR A 81 3.96 0.53 -3.71
CA TYR A 81 4.83 -0.65 -3.71
C TYR A 81 4.12 -1.83 -3.04
N SER A 82 4.15 -2.95 -3.77
CA SER A 82 3.57 -4.24 -3.49
C SER A 82 4.13 -4.89 -2.22
N ILE A 83 3.26 -5.25 -1.27
CA ILE A 83 2.98 -6.61 -0.78
C ILE A 83 2.11 -6.50 0.48
N LEU A 84 0.88 -7.01 0.36
CA LEU A 84 -0.24 -6.96 1.31
C LEU A 84 -0.73 -5.57 1.71
N CYS A 85 -1.51 -4.96 0.80
CA CYS A 85 -2.56 -4.03 1.18
C CYS A 85 -3.54 -4.77 2.08
N PHE A 86 -3.32 -4.70 3.40
CA PHE A 86 -4.33 -5.10 4.37
C PHE A 86 -5.48 -4.12 4.25
N TYR A 87 -6.66 -4.61 3.88
CA TYR A 87 -7.88 -3.80 3.86
C TYR A 87 -8.16 -3.31 5.28
N LEU A 88 -7.81 -2.06 5.55
CA LEU A 88 -8.12 -1.38 6.79
C LEU A 88 -9.55 -0.84 6.69
N GLY A 89 -10.51 -1.65 7.11
CA GLY A 89 -11.83 -1.15 7.43
C GLY A 89 -11.77 -0.39 8.74
N TRP A 90 -12.41 0.76 8.84
CA TRP A 90 -12.63 1.40 10.13
C TRP A 90 -14.10 1.77 10.28
N ASP A 91 -14.58 1.69 11.50
CA ASP A 91 -15.92 2.06 11.89
C ASP A 91 -15.83 2.87 13.19
N GLN A 92 -16.89 3.58 13.54
CA GLN A 92 -16.95 4.31 14.79
C GLN A 92 -18.31 4.19 15.45
N SER A 93 -18.26 4.20 16.77
CA SER A 93 -19.42 4.39 17.62
C SER A 93 -19.27 5.72 18.37
N SER A 94 -20.24 6.03 19.21
CA SER A 94 -20.18 7.19 20.12
C SER A 94 -18.96 7.13 21.04
N LYS A 95 -18.57 5.93 21.49
CA LYS A 95 -17.50 5.74 22.50
C LYS A 95 -16.16 5.25 21.94
N PHE A 96 -16.16 4.56 20.81
CA PHE A 96 -14.96 3.89 20.28
C PHE A 96 -14.81 4.11 18.78
N VAL A 97 -13.58 4.23 18.31
CA VAL A 97 -13.22 4.02 16.90
C VAL A 97 -12.65 2.62 16.77
N LYS A 98 -13.17 1.84 15.83
CA LYS A 98 -12.78 0.45 15.59
C LYS A 98 -11.98 0.36 14.30
N PHE A 99 -10.80 -0.23 14.38
CA PHE A 99 -9.99 -0.58 13.22
C PHE A 99 -10.02 -2.09 13.01
N PHE A 100 -10.31 -2.50 11.79
CA PHE A 100 -10.34 -3.88 11.34
C PHE A 100 -9.10 -4.12 10.50
N VAL A 101 -8.14 -4.85 11.05
CA VAL A 101 -6.90 -5.21 10.37
C VAL A 101 -7.00 -6.67 9.96
N THR A 102 -7.34 -6.94 8.71
CA THR A 102 -7.39 -8.32 8.18
C THR A 102 -5.98 -8.88 8.16
N LEU A 103 -5.70 -9.97 8.88
CA LEU A 103 -4.41 -10.65 8.93
C LEU A 103 -4.68 -12.16 8.87
N PRO A 104 -4.48 -12.82 7.72
CA PRO A 104 -4.81 -14.23 7.58
C PRO A 104 -3.96 -15.08 8.53
N ALA A 105 -4.59 -16.07 9.16
CA ALA A 105 -3.99 -16.97 10.16
C ALA A 105 -3.49 -16.29 11.44
N VAL A 106 -3.87 -15.05 11.74
CA VAL A 106 -3.45 -14.37 13.00
C VAL A 106 -3.94 -15.07 14.27
N GLN A 107 -4.97 -15.91 14.16
CA GLN A 107 -5.48 -16.75 15.23
C GLN A 107 -4.56 -17.93 15.58
N THR A 108 -3.63 -18.32 14.71
CA THR A 108 -2.76 -19.49 14.95
C THR A 108 -1.54 -19.14 15.80
N ILE A 109 -1.20 -17.86 15.90
CA ILE A 109 -0.10 -17.37 16.73
C ILE A 109 -0.60 -17.07 18.16
N PRO A 110 0.25 -17.23 19.17
CA PRO A 110 -0.13 -16.93 20.55
C PRO A 110 -0.38 -15.43 20.72
N SER A 111 -1.30 -15.07 21.61
CA SER A 111 -1.69 -13.67 21.86
C SER A 111 -0.53 -12.81 22.35
N GLU A 112 0.51 -13.40 22.93
CA GLU A 112 1.74 -12.71 23.36
C GLU A 112 2.54 -12.11 22.20
N ASN A 113 2.39 -12.67 20.99
CA ASN A 113 3.05 -12.19 19.78
C ASN A 113 2.30 -11.02 19.13
N VAL A 114 1.09 -10.71 19.62
CA VAL A 114 0.28 -9.58 19.17
C VAL A 114 0.31 -8.52 20.27
N VAL A 115 0.98 -7.40 20.00
CA VAL A 115 1.10 -6.29 20.95
C VAL A 115 0.53 -5.04 20.31
N CYS A 116 -0.47 -4.45 20.94
CA CYS A 116 -0.98 -3.14 20.53
C CYS A 116 -0.62 -2.09 21.59
N LYS A 117 0.02 -1.01 21.16
CA LYS A 117 0.36 0.15 21.96
C LYS A 117 -0.51 1.31 21.55
N PHE A 118 -1.16 1.92 22.53
CA PHE A 118 -1.97 3.12 22.35
C PHE A 118 -1.26 4.31 22.94
N THR A 119 -1.36 5.44 22.24
CA THR A 119 -0.94 6.75 22.71
C THR A 119 -2.09 7.71 22.43
N ASN A 120 -2.07 8.88 23.06
CA ASN A 120 -3.13 9.89 22.93
C ASN A 120 -3.55 10.20 21.47
N LYS A 121 -2.60 10.24 20.53
CA LYS A 121 -2.88 10.52 19.09
C LYS A 121 -2.27 9.50 18.12
N SER A 122 -1.87 8.33 18.61
CA SER A 122 -1.30 7.29 17.76
C SER A 122 -1.62 5.91 18.27
N LEU A 123 -1.61 4.94 17.36
CA LEU A 123 -1.72 3.53 17.69
C LEU A 123 -0.68 2.75 16.89
N GLU A 124 -0.13 1.73 17.53
CA GLU A 124 0.85 0.81 16.95
C GLU A 124 0.41 -0.61 17.26
N LEU A 125 0.34 -1.47 16.24
CA LEU A 125 0.06 -2.89 16.33
C LEU A 125 1.26 -3.64 15.78
N GLU A 126 1.93 -4.38 16.64
CA GLU A 126 3.04 -5.27 16.30
C GLU A 126 2.55 -6.72 16.37
N VAL A 127 2.70 -7.45 15.27
CA VAL A 127 2.36 -8.87 15.16
C VAL A 127 3.62 -9.63 14.76
N LYS A 128 4.11 -10.47 15.66
CA LYS A 128 5.32 -11.26 15.46
C LYS A 128 4.99 -12.67 15.00
N ASP A 129 5.93 -13.24 14.24
CA ASP A 129 5.92 -14.66 13.87
C ASP A 129 4.68 -15.13 13.10
N LEU A 130 4.06 -14.24 12.31
CA LEU A 130 2.93 -14.62 11.46
C LEU A 130 3.45 -15.10 10.10
N GLY A 131 3.60 -16.41 9.95
CA GLY A 131 4.13 -17.02 8.72
C GLY A 131 5.59 -16.63 8.45
N ASN A 132 6.42 -16.64 9.50
CA ASN A 132 7.84 -16.24 9.47
C ASN A 132 8.06 -14.77 9.05
N LYS A 133 7.09 -13.90 9.31
CA LYS A 133 7.16 -12.46 9.08
C LYS A 133 6.65 -11.68 10.28
N ASP A 134 7.29 -10.55 10.56
CA ASP A 134 6.83 -9.59 11.55
C ASP A 134 6.13 -8.44 10.84
N TYR A 135 4.91 -8.15 11.27
CA TYR A 135 4.09 -7.07 10.75
C TYR A 135 4.00 -5.96 11.80
N ASN A 136 4.27 -4.71 11.40
CA ASN A 136 4.08 -3.57 12.27
C ASN A 136 3.17 -2.54 11.59
N PHE A 137 2.00 -2.30 12.17
CA PHE A 137 1.01 -1.32 11.73
C PHE A 137 1.00 -0.10 12.65
N VAL A 138 1.31 1.07 12.13
CA VAL A 138 1.35 2.32 12.89
C VAL A 138 0.44 3.36 12.26
N ILE A 139 -0.44 3.96 13.07
CA ILE A 139 -1.15 5.19 12.71
C ILE A 139 -0.64 6.32 13.60
N THR A 140 -0.05 7.33 12.97
CA THR A 140 0.35 8.58 13.64
C THR A 140 -0.62 9.70 13.32
N LYS A 141 -0.83 10.62 14.27
CA LYS A 141 -1.66 11.84 14.09
C LYS A 141 -3.11 11.49 13.75
N LEU A 142 -3.74 10.72 14.64
CA LEU A 142 -5.18 10.51 14.64
C LEU A 142 -5.93 11.84 14.68
N LEU A 143 -7.13 11.86 14.09
CA LEU A 143 -7.94 13.08 13.97
C LEU A 143 -8.24 13.72 15.32
N ASN A 144 -8.62 12.90 16.31
CA ASN A 144 -8.89 13.33 17.68
C ASN A 144 -8.12 12.46 18.68
N ASN A 145 -8.11 12.91 19.93
CA ASN A 145 -7.47 12.22 21.03
C ASN A 145 -8.22 10.93 21.40
N ILE A 146 -7.46 9.89 21.70
CA ILE A 146 -7.94 8.61 22.21
C ILE A 146 -7.42 8.39 23.63
N ASP A 147 -8.19 7.66 24.43
CA ASP A 147 -7.80 7.25 25.78
C ASP A 147 -7.06 5.91 25.71
N PRO A 148 -5.74 5.86 25.99
CA PRO A 148 -4.96 4.63 25.92
C PRO A 148 -5.43 3.57 26.91
N ASP A 149 -5.90 3.97 28.09
CA ASP A 149 -6.23 3.05 29.18
C ASP A 149 -7.59 2.37 28.95
N ALA A 150 -8.53 3.09 28.34
CA ALA A 150 -9.82 2.54 27.93
C ALA A 150 -9.78 1.83 26.56
N SER A 151 -8.68 1.98 25.81
CA SER A 151 -8.50 1.32 24.52
C SER A 151 -8.13 -0.15 24.68
N ASN A 152 -8.64 -0.99 23.79
CA ASN A 152 -8.37 -2.43 23.83
C ASN A 152 -8.29 -3.01 22.43
N TRP A 153 -7.75 -4.21 22.31
CA TRP A 153 -7.69 -4.94 21.05
C TRP A 153 -8.11 -6.39 21.27
N LYS A 154 -8.61 -7.02 20.21
CA LYS A 154 -9.04 -8.41 20.21
C LYS A 154 -8.65 -9.08 18.90
N VAL A 155 -8.09 -10.28 18.99
CA VAL A 155 -7.87 -11.14 17.82
C VAL A 155 -9.17 -11.89 17.52
N LYS A 156 -9.55 -11.90 16.25
CA LYS A 156 -10.61 -12.71 15.66
C LYS A 156 -10.00 -13.59 14.56
N THR A 157 -10.80 -14.51 14.01
CA THR A 157 -10.41 -15.29 12.84
C THR A 157 -10.00 -14.37 11.70
N ASP A 158 -8.76 -14.52 11.26
CA ASP A 158 -8.11 -13.78 10.17
C ASP A 158 -8.13 -12.25 10.30
N MET A 159 -8.33 -11.71 11.51
CA MET A 159 -8.45 -10.27 11.71
C MET A 159 -8.12 -9.84 13.15
N VAL A 160 -7.47 -8.69 13.29
CA VAL A 160 -7.31 -7.99 14.57
C VAL A 160 -8.25 -6.80 14.61
N VAL A 161 -9.08 -6.74 15.66
CA VAL A 161 -9.99 -5.62 15.92
C VAL A 161 -9.39 -4.75 17.01
N ILE A 162 -9.06 -3.51 16.67
CA ILE A 162 -8.52 -2.52 17.59
C ILE A 162 -9.65 -1.55 17.95
N ASN A 163 -10.02 -1.48 19.22
CA ASN A 163 -11.01 -0.53 19.74
C ASN A 163 -10.27 0.62 20.44
N ALA A 164 -10.13 1.75 19.76
CA ALA A 164 -9.60 2.97 20.35
C ALA A 164 -10.72 3.76 21.03
N ALA A 165 -10.62 3.96 22.35
CA ALA A 165 -11.59 4.72 23.12
C ALA A 165 -11.47 6.21 22.79
N LYS A 166 -12.58 6.87 22.46
CA LYS A 166 -12.59 8.30 22.19
C LYS A 166 -12.58 9.07 23.52
N VAL A 167 -11.72 10.08 23.62
CA VAL A 167 -11.79 11.04 24.76
C VAL A 167 -13.03 11.91 24.61
N ASP A 168 -13.23 12.47 23.42
CA ASP A 168 -14.39 13.26 23.08
C ASP A 168 -15.38 12.42 22.25
N SER A 169 -16.67 12.47 22.58
CA SER A 169 -17.73 11.75 21.84
C SER A 169 -17.99 12.29 20.43
N THR A 170 -17.04 13.02 19.86
CA THR A 170 -17.09 13.63 18.54
C THR A 170 -17.04 12.55 17.46
N ASN A 171 -17.81 12.77 16.39
CA ASN A 171 -17.75 11.94 15.19
C ASN A 171 -16.50 12.28 14.38
N TRP A 172 -15.78 11.23 13.97
CA TRP A 172 -14.59 11.34 13.16
C TRP A 172 -14.99 11.38 11.69
N SER A 173 -14.60 12.40 10.95
CA SER A 173 -14.81 12.42 9.50
C SER A 173 -13.77 11.60 8.76
N HIS A 174 -12.56 11.52 9.30
CA HIS A 174 -11.38 10.85 8.73
C HIS A 174 -10.60 10.17 9.86
N VAL A 175 -9.70 9.24 9.52
CA VAL A 175 -8.88 8.54 10.51
C VAL A 175 -7.76 9.43 11.02
N THR A 176 -7.13 10.18 10.11
CA THR A 176 -5.99 11.05 10.43
C THR A 176 -6.24 12.51 10.09
N GLU A 177 -5.52 13.41 10.76
CA GLU A 177 -5.53 14.84 10.42
C GLU A 177 -5.03 15.09 8.98
N LEU A 178 -4.15 14.23 8.46
CA LEU A 178 -3.58 14.35 7.12
C LEU A 178 -4.63 14.09 6.03
N GLU A 179 -5.45 13.04 6.21
CA GLU A 179 -6.55 12.73 5.30
C GLU A 179 -7.55 13.88 5.23
N LYS A 180 -7.91 14.47 6.38
CA LYS A 180 -8.78 15.65 6.43
C LYS A 180 -8.16 16.84 5.70
N LYS A 181 -6.87 17.12 5.91
CA LYS A 181 -6.19 18.21 5.16
C LYS A 181 -6.16 17.95 3.66
N ALA A 182 -5.97 16.70 3.24
CA ALA A 182 -5.97 16.32 1.83
C ALA A 182 -7.37 16.41 1.20
N SER A 183 -8.42 15.99 1.91
CA SER A 183 -9.82 16.13 1.46
C SER A 183 -10.21 17.60 1.37
N ASP A 184 -9.83 18.41 2.36
CA ASP A 184 -10.15 19.84 2.41
C ASP A 184 -9.39 20.62 1.32
N ALA A 185 -8.15 20.24 1.02
CA ALA A 185 -7.39 20.82 -0.10
C ALA A 185 -8.01 20.44 -1.46
N LYS A 186 -8.51 19.20 -1.60
CA LYS A 186 -9.15 18.73 -2.83
C LYS A 186 -10.53 19.37 -3.03
N SER A 187 -11.33 19.49 -1.98
CA SER A 187 -12.63 20.17 -2.02
C SER A 187 -12.45 21.66 -2.32
N LYS A 188 -11.48 22.34 -1.68
CA LYS A 188 -11.17 23.73 -1.98
C LYS A 188 -10.69 23.95 -3.42
N LYS A 189 -9.93 23.00 -3.99
CA LYS A 189 -9.54 23.02 -5.41
C LYS A 189 -10.75 22.86 -6.34
N LEU A 190 -11.69 21.98 -6.01
CA LEU A 190 -12.92 21.76 -6.78
C LEU A 190 -13.92 22.93 -6.66
N GLU A 191 -14.00 23.57 -5.50
CA GLU A 191 -14.84 24.76 -5.28
C GLU A 191 -14.28 25.97 -6.04
N MET A 192 -12.96 26.16 -6.06
CA MET A 192 -12.31 27.20 -6.86
C MET A 192 -12.54 26.99 -8.37
N ASP A 193 -12.68 25.73 -8.79
CA ASP A 193 -13.01 25.32 -10.16
C ASP A 193 -14.48 25.58 -10.53
N LYS A 194 -15.38 25.58 -9.53
CA LYS A 194 -16.82 25.87 -9.73
C LYS A 194 -17.18 27.35 -9.58
N SER A 195 -16.37 28.13 -8.85
CA SER A 195 -16.62 29.56 -8.62
C SER A 195 -16.00 30.48 -9.67
N GLY A 196 -15.12 29.98 -10.54
CA GLY A 196 -14.73 30.68 -11.77
C GLY A 196 -15.83 30.49 -12.82
N ALA A 197 -16.28 31.58 -13.44
CA ALA A 197 -17.26 31.53 -14.54
C ALA A 197 -16.86 30.41 -15.52
N ALA A 198 -17.82 29.61 -16.00
CA ALA A 198 -17.57 28.39 -16.77
C ALA A 198 -16.57 28.55 -17.94
N GLU A 199 -16.38 29.77 -18.45
CA GLU A 199 -15.36 30.14 -19.44
C GLU A 199 -13.91 30.10 -18.92
N ASP A 200 -13.66 30.50 -17.68
CA ASP A 200 -12.32 30.50 -17.07
C ASP A 200 -11.87 29.07 -16.72
N ASN A 201 -12.79 28.21 -16.29
CA ASN A 201 -12.50 26.80 -16.06
C ASN A 201 -12.21 26.08 -17.40
N LEU A 202 -12.97 26.38 -18.46
CA LEU A 202 -12.68 25.86 -19.79
C LEU A 202 -11.31 26.34 -20.32
N MET A 203 -10.97 27.62 -20.13
CA MET A 203 -9.65 28.16 -20.52
C MET A 203 -8.49 27.56 -19.72
N SER A 204 -8.67 27.34 -18.42
CA SER A 204 -7.72 26.66 -17.53
C SER A 204 -7.47 25.22 -17.98
N LEU A 205 -8.54 24.48 -18.27
CA LEU A 205 -8.48 23.09 -18.75
C LEU A 205 -7.79 23.00 -20.12
N MET A 206 -8.09 23.91 -21.05
CA MET A 206 -7.45 23.97 -22.36
C MET A 206 -5.97 24.34 -22.28
N ARG A 207 -5.60 25.28 -21.40
CA ARG A 207 -4.20 25.67 -21.18
C ARG A 207 -3.38 24.51 -20.62
N ASN A 208 -3.96 23.76 -19.69
CA ASN A 208 -3.33 22.58 -19.09
C ASN A 208 -3.13 21.44 -20.11
N MET A 209 -4.09 21.25 -21.05
CA MET A 209 -3.94 20.32 -22.17
C MET A 209 -2.84 20.77 -23.17
N TYR A 210 -2.66 22.07 -23.38
CA TYR A 210 -1.62 22.62 -24.26
C TYR A 210 -0.21 22.53 -23.65
N GLU A 211 -0.09 22.67 -22.32
CA GLU A 211 1.20 22.58 -21.63
C GLU A 211 1.67 21.13 -21.46
N GLN A 212 0.75 20.17 -21.28
CA GLN A 212 1.09 18.75 -21.08
C GLN A 212 1.05 17.90 -22.37
N GLY A 213 0.43 18.39 -23.45
CA GLY A 213 0.23 17.62 -24.69
C GLY A 213 1.45 17.59 -25.61
N ASP A 214 1.61 16.47 -26.32
CA ASP A 214 2.50 16.31 -27.49
C ASP A 214 2.17 17.36 -28.58
N ASP A 215 3.15 17.77 -29.39
CA ASP A 215 3.03 18.78 -30.45
C ASP A 215 1.92 18.45 -31.47
N GLU A 216 1.60 17.16 -31.66
CA GLU A 216 0.50 16.70 -32.51
C GLU A 216 -0.89 17.01 -31.93
N MET A 217 -1.05 16.90 -30.61
CA MET A 217 -2.30 17.25 -29.92
C MET A 217 -2.51 18.76 -29.88
N LYS A 218 -1.43 19.54 -29.71
CA LYS A 218 -1.47 21.02 -29.77
C LYS A 218 -1.93 21.53 -31.13
N ARG A 219 -1.47 20.92 -32.23
CA ARG A 219 -1.92 21.27 -33.59
C ARG A 219 -3.40 20.99 -33.79
N THR A 220 -3.90 19.88 -33.27
CA THR A 220 -5.32 19.50 -33.40
C THR A 220 -6.24 20.45 -32.62
N ILE A 221 -5.85 20.84 -31.40
CA ILE A 221 -6.61 21.81 -30.59
C ILE A 221 -6.58 23.21 -31.23
N ALA A 222 -5.41 23.66 -31.71
CA ALA A 222 -5.29 24.93 -32.42
C ALA A 222 -6.15 24.96 -33.70
N LYS A 223 -6.16 23.86 -34.46
CA LYS A 223 -6.98 23.73 -35.68
C LYS A 223 -8.48 23.76 -35.36
N ALA A 224 -8.92 23.04 -34.33
CA ALA A 224 -10.32 23.04 -33.89
C ALA A 224 -10.78 24.41 -33.37
N TRP A 225 -9.91 25.17 -32.70
CA TRP A 225 -10.21 26.52 -32.23
C TRP A 225 -10.37 27.51 -33.41
N THR A 226 -9.43 27.47 -34.37
CA THR A 226 -9.48 28.33 -35.56
C THR A 226 -10.69 28.00 -36.44
N GLU A 227 -11.00 26.72 -36.66
CA GLU A 227 -12.17 26.29 -37.43
C GLU A 227 -13.49 26.63 -36.69
N GLY A 228 -13.52 26.54 -35.36
CA GLY A 228 -14.67 26.91 -34.53
C GLY A 228 -14.96 28.41 -34.52
N GLN A 229 -13.93 29.27 -34.51
CA GLN A 229 -14.10 30.72 -34.64
C GLN A 229 -14.52 31.12 -36.05
N HIS A 230 -13.93 30.52 -37.09
CA HIS A 230 -14.31 30.81 -38.48
C HIS A 230 -15.77 30.44 -38.77
N LYS A 231 -16.25 29.31 -38.24
CA LYS A 231 -17.66 28.89 -38.37
C LYS A 231 -18.63 29.80 -37.62
N LYS A 232 -18.19 30.40 -36.51
CA LYS A 232 -18.99 31.39 -35.76
C LYS A 232 -19.03 32.75 -36.47
N SER A 233 -17.97 33.14 -37.18
CA SER A 233 -17.94 34.36 -38.00
C SER A 233 -18.69 34.25 -39.34
N GLU A 234 -18.80 33.05 -39.93
CA GLU A 234 -19.57 32.84 -41.18
C GLU A 234 -21.09 32.72 -40.96
N LEU A 235 -21.54 32.41 -39.73
CA LEU A 235 -22.96 32.24 -39.40
C LEU A 235 -23.62 33.45 -38.75
N GLY A 236 -22.96 34.61 -38.72
CA GLY A 236 -23.58 35.91 -38.44
C GLY A 236 -24.59 35.93 -37.29
N LEU A 237 -24.09 35.93 -36.06
CA LEU A 237 -24.76 36.52 -34.89
C LEU A 237 -23.73 37.33 -34.09
#